data_AF-A0A9W6G501-F1
#
_entry.id   AF-A0A9W6G501-F1
#
_cell.length_a   1.000
_cell.length_b   1.000
_cell.length_c   1.000
_cell.angle_alpha   90.00
_cell.angle_beta   90.00
_cell.angle_gamma   90.00
#
_symmetry.space_group_name_H-M   'P 1'
#
loop_
_entity.id
_entity.type
_entity.pdbx_description
1 polymer ?
#
loop_
_entity_poly.entity_id
_entity_poly.type
_entity_poly.pdbx_seq_one_letter_code
_entity_poly.pdbx_strand_id
1 'polypeptide(L)'
;MTKREEALRALESRDWSGAEVDDTKRQISIVYSVRVDQELSEWIAAESDRRGVSPSLVIRDALTEAKATEASDQTVTLKLSDLHRAVNRLVQPIGYRTA
;
A
#
# COMPACT_ATOMS: atom_id res chain seq x y z
N MET A 1 -17.42 21.82 -33.76
CA MET A 1 -16.76 20.55 -34.11
C MET A 1 -15.46 20.48 -33.32
N THR A 2 -15.26 19.44 -32.52
CA THR A 2 -14.10 19.33 -31.60
C THR A 2 -12.95 18.53 -32.24
N LYS A 3 -11.70 18.75 -31.78
CA LYS A 3 -10.53 17.97 -32.25
C LYS A 3 -10.71 16.45 -32.06
N ARG A 4 -11.50 16.05 -31.06
CA ARG A 4 -11.85 14.65 -30.81
C ARG A 4 -12.77 14.09 -31.90
N GLU A 5 -13.78 14.85 -32.32
CA GLU A 5 -14.71 14.44 -33.39
C GLU A 5 -13.99 14.27 -34.73
N GLU A 6 -13.02 15.14 -35.03
CA GLU A 6 -12.21 15.06 -36.24
C GLU A 6 -11.29 13.81 -36.23
N ALA A 7 -10.64 13.54 -35.09
CA ALA A 7 -9.81 12.35 -34.92
C ALA A 7 -10.60 11.03 -35.05
N LEU A 8 -11.82 10.98 -34.48
CA LEU A 8 -12.69 9.81 -34.58
C LEU A 8 -13.13 9.55 -36.03
N ARG A 9 -13.50 10.60 -36.77
CA ARG A 9 -13.92 10.48 -38.18
C ARG A 9 -12.76 10.05 -39.09
N ALA A 10 -11.53 10.47 -38.78
CA ALA A 10 -10.33 10.01 -39.49
C ALA A 10 -9.97 8.54 -39.20
N LEU A 11 -10.35 8.00 -38.04
CA LEU A 11 -10.18 6.58 -37.71
C LEU A 11 -11.18 5.70 -38.44
N GLU A 12 -12.44 6.12 -38.54
CA GLU A 12 -13.52 5.36 -39.21
C GLU A 12 -13.31 5.19 -40.72
N SER A 13 -12.63 6.14 -41.36
CA SER A 13 -12.37 6.12 -42.81
C SER A 13 -11.12 5.32 -43.21
N ARG A 14 -10.40 4.74 -42.24
CA ARG A 14 -9.15 4.02 -42.48
C ARG A 14 -9.40 2.52 -42.62
N ASP A 15 -8.69 1.87 -43.53
CA ASP A 15 -8.71 0.42 -43.67
C ASP A 15 -7.87 -0.22 -42.55
N TRP A 16 -8.51 -1.06 -41.75
CA TRP A 16 -7.92 -1.76 -40.61
C TRP A 16 -7.77 -3.27 -40.84
N SER A 17 -8.01 -3.76 -42.06
CA SER A 17 -8.00 -5.20 -42.38
C SER A 17 -6.66 -5.90 -42.10
N GLY A 18 -5.54 -5.16 -42.09
CA GLY A 18 -4.21 -5.65 -41.72
C GLY A 18 -3.72 -5.21 -40.33
N ALA A 19 -4.58 -4.63 -39.49
CA ALA A 19 -4.19 -4.14 -38.17
C ALA A 19 -4.13 -5.28 -37.15
N GLU A 20 -3.13 -5.24 -36.27
CA GLU A 20 -3.03 -6.12 -35.11
C GLU A 20 -3.56 -5.40 -33.87
N VAL A 21 -4.42 -6.07 -33.11
CA VAL A 21 -4.89 -5.55 -31.82
C VAL A 21 -3.77 -5.75 -30.81
N ASP A 22 -3.12 -4.65 -30.42
CA ASP A 22 -2.19 -4.65 -29.29
C ASP A 22 -2.99 -4.66 -27.97
N ASP A 23 -3.18 -5.84 -27.41
CA ASP A 23 -3.79 -6.09 -26.12
C ASP A 23 -2.74 -6.16 -24.98
N THR A 24 -1.50 -5.74 -25.26
CA THR A 24 -0.48 -5.59 -24.23
C THR A 24 -0.99 -4.65 -23.16
N LYS A 25 -1.22 -5.19 -21.95
CA LYS A 25 -1.56 -4.37 -20.79
C LYS A 25 -0.45 -3.35 -20.59
N ARG A 26 -0.74 -2.08 -20.89
CA ARG A 26 0.20 -1.00 -20.59
C ARG A 26 0.53 -1.06 -19.10
N GLN A 27 1.82 -1.17 -18.78
CA GLN A 27 2.29 -0.98 -17.41
C GLN A 27 2.09 0.51 -17.07
N ILE A 28 0.98 0.80 -16.39
CA ILE A 28 0.74 2.13 -15.84
C ILE A 28 1.53 2.20 -14.54
N SER A 29 2.52 3.08 -14.50
CA SER A 29 3.20 3.44 -13.25
C SER A 29 2.48 4.63 -12.63
N ILE A 30 2.03 4.49 -11.38
CA ILE A 30 1.40 5.57 -10.60
C ILE A 30 2.32 5.87 -9.42
N VAL A 31 2.73 7.13 -9.30
CA VAL A 31 3.58 7.61 -8.20
C VAL A 31 2.70 8.35 -7.21
N TYR A 32 2.69 7.87 -5.97
CA TYR A 32 2.10 8.57 -4.83
C TYR A 32 3.22 9.26 -4.04
N SER A 33 3.08 10.56 -3.82
CA SER A 33 4.00 11.34 -3.00
C SER A 33 3.27 11.80 -1.74
N VAL A 34 3.80 11.45 -0.58
CA VAL A 34 3.24 11.81 0.72
C VAL A 34 4.34 12.39 1.61
N ARG A 35 3.95 13.25 2.55
CA ARG A 35 4.83 13.65 3.65
C ARG A 35 4.53 12.74 4.84
N VAL A 36 5.58 12.27 5.48
CA VAL A 36 5.51 11.46 6.71
C VAL A 36 6.22 12.22 7.83
N ASP A 37 5.89 11.88 9.07
CA ASP A 37 6.64 12.38 10.22
C ASP A 37 8.04 11.75 10.31
N GLN A 38 8.84 12.29 11.23
CA GLN A 38 10.22 11.87 11.42
C GLN A 38 10.31 10.42 11.89
N GLU A 39 9.48 10.01 12.84
CA GLU A 39 9.51 8.66 13.42
C GLU A 39 9.27 7.60 12.35
N LEU A 40 8.25 7.80 11.50
CA LEU A 40 7.95 6.90 10.40
C LEU A 40 9.05 6.90 9.34
N SER A 41 9.64 8.06 9.06
CA SER A 41 10.77 8.17 8.13
C SER A 41 11.99 7.39 8.61
N GLU A 42 12.32 7.49 9.89
CA GLU A 42 13.45 6.77 10.52
C GLU A 42 13.21 5.27 10.51
N TRP A 43 11.98 4.84 10.83
CA TRP A 43 11.60 3.43 10.75
C TRP A 43 11.75 2.86 9.33
N ILE A 44 11.28 3.59 8.31
CA ILE A 44 11.41 3.15 6.90
C ILE A 44 12.88 2.97 6.54
N ALA A 45 13.75 3.91 6.92
CA ALA A 45 15.17 3.85 6.62
C ALA A 45 15.85 2.65 7.30
N ALA A 46 15.61 2.47 8.60
CA ALA A 46 16.18 1.35 9.35
C ALA A 46 15.73 -0.02 8.79
N GLU A 47 14.47 -0.12 8.38
CA GLU A 47 13.93 -1.35 7.81
C GLU A 47 14.45 -1.62 6.39
N SER A 48 14.66 -0.56 5.61
CA SER A 48 15.31 -0.61 4.30
C SER A 48 16.72 -1.21 4.43
N ASP A 49 17.50 -0.71 5.38
CA ASP A 49 18.87 -1.16 5.66
C ASP A 49 18.88 -2.61 6.17
N ARG A 50 18.00 -2.93 7.11
CA ARG A 50 17.87 -4.29 7.68
C ARG A 50 17.54 -5.33 6.61
N ARG A 51 16.71 -4.98 5.63
CA ARG A 51 16.28 -5.88 4.54
C ARG A 51 17.20 -5.83 3.31
N GLY A 52 18.06 -4.81 3.19
CA GLY A 52 18.85 -4.56 1.98
C GLY A 52 18.00 -4.24 0.74
N VAL A 53 16.83 -3.63 0.94
CA VAL A 53 15.90 -3.25 -0.15
C VAL A 53 15.72 -1.74 -0.20
N SER A 54 15.00 -1.22 -1.20
CA SER A 54 14.70 0.22 -1.27
C SER A 54 13.55 0.61 -0.32
N PRO A 55 13.50 1.87 0.13
CA PRO A 55 12.40 2.38 0.96
C PRO A 55 11.02 2.18 0.31
N SER A 56 10.94 2.32 -1.01
CA SER A 56 9.70 2.11 -1.76
C SER A 56 9.18 0.67 -1.65
N LEU A 57 10.06 -0.34 -1.54
CA LEU A 57 9.65 -1.72 -1.33
C LEU A 57 9.12 -1.94 0.08
N VAL A 58 9.77 -1.35 1.10
CA VAL A 58 9.28 -1.38 2.48
C VAL A 58 7.87 -0.78 2.57
N ILE A 59 7.68 0.40 1.99
CA ILE A 59 6.39 1.10 1.98
C ILE A 59 5.33 0.27 1.24
N ARG A 60 5.66 -0.25 0.05
CA ARG A 60 4.73 -1.06 -0.76
C ARG A 60 4.27 -2.31 0.00
N ASP A 61 5.21 -3.01 0.64
CA ASP A 61 4.90 -4.25 1.34
C ASP A 61 4.05 -3.96 2.58
N ALA A 62 4.36 -2.91 3.35
CA ALA A 62 3.56 -2.47 4.49
C ALA A 62 2.13 -2.05 4.07
N LEU A 63 1.97 -1.34 2.96
CA LEU A 63 0.66 -1.00 2.41
C LEU A 63 -0.11 -2.22 1.92
N THR A 64 0.58 -3.21 1.35
CA THR A 64 -0.03 -4.46 0.90
C THR A 64 -0.55 -5.27 2.09
N GLU A 65 0.24 -5.35 3.15
CA GLU A 65 -0.15 -5.99 4.41
C GLU A 65 -1.33 -5.25 5.05
N ALA A 66 -1.27 -3.93 5.18
CA ALA A 66 -2.37 -3.12 5.72
C ALA A 66 -3.67 -3.30 4.93
N LYS A 67 -3.60 -3.31 3.59
CA LYS A 67 -4.76 -3.57 2.72
C LYS A 67 -5.32 -4.98 2.94
N ALA A 68 -4.45 -5.99 3.10
CA ALA A 68 -4.88 -7.35 3.38
C ALA A 68 -5.55 -7.45 4.75
N THR A 69 -5.03 -6.76 5.78
CA THR A 69 -5.64 -6.67 7.11
C THR A 69 -6.99 -5.96 7.09
N GLU A 70 -7.12 -4.86 6.34
CA GLU A 70 -8.39 -4.14 6.18
C GLU A 70 -9.44 -5.02 5.47
N ALA A 71 -9.04 -5.76 4.44
CA ALA A 71 -9.92 -6.70 3.75
C ALA A 71 -10.29 -7.91 4.64
N SER A 72 -9.45 -8.24 5.62
CA SER A 72 -9.72 -9.26 6.62
C SER A 72 -10.44 -8.66 7.82
N ASP A 73 -11.70 -8.23 7.66
CA ASP A 73 -12.62 -7.92 8.76
C ASP A 73 -12.92 -9.21 9.56
N GLN A 74 -11.86 -9.79 10.12
CA GLN A 74 -11.84 -11.04 10.84
C GLN A 74 -12.17 -10.73 12.27
N THR A 75 -13.38 -11.08 12.66
CA THR A 75 -13.80 -11.20 14.05
C THR A 75 -12.87 -12.16 14.77
N VAL A 76 -11.89 -11.63 15.50
CA VAL A 76 -11.04 -12.44 16.38
C VAL A 76 -11.86 -12.76 17.64
N THR A 77 -12.31 -14.01 17.76
CA THR A 77 -12.99 -14.46 18.98
C THR A 77 -11.94 -14.75 20.05
N LEU A 78 -11.93 -13.92 21.09
CA LEU A 78 -11.06 -14.03 22.25
C LEU A 78 -11.90 -14.31 23.49
N LYS A 79 -11.36 -15.00 24.49
CA LYS A 79 -11.98 -15.02 25.81
C LYS A 79 -11.76 -13.67 26.49
N LEU A 80 -12.79 -13.15 27.13
CA LEU A 80 -12.73 -11.88 27.86
C LEU A 80 -11.60 -11.86 28.92
N SER A 81 -11.31 -13.01 29.53
CA SER A 81 -10.19 -13.18 30.47
C SER A 81 -8.83 -12.87 29.85
N ASP A 82 -8.64 -13.26 28.59
CA ASP A 82 -7.36 -13.13 27.90
C ASP A 82 -7.13 -11.68 27.45
N LEU A 83 -8.21 -10.99 27.04
CA LEU A 83 -8.18 -9.56 26.77
C LEU A 83 -7.86 -8.76 28.05
N HIS A 84 -8.54 -9.03 29.16
CA HIS A 84 -8.26 -8.39 30.44
C HIS A 84 -6.81 -8.62 30.89
N ARG A 85 -6.27 -9.83 30.68
CA ARG A 85 -4.87 -10.14 31.01
C ARG A 85 -3.90 -9.34 30.14
N ALA A 86 -4.18 -9.21 28.84
CA ALA A 86 -3.35 -8.45 27.91
C ALA A 86 -3.34 -6.96 28.26
N VAL A 87 -4.51 -6.37 28.52
CA VAL A 87 -4.64 -4.96 28.93
C VAL A 87 -3.91 -4.71 30.25
N ASN A 88 -4.13 -5.55 31.27
CA ASN A 88 -3.47 -5.39 32.56
C ASN A 88 -1.95 -5.51 32.47
N ARG A 89 -1.42 -6.30 31.52
CA ARG A 89 0.03 -6.40 31.28
C ARG A 89 0.60 -5.12 30.67
N LEU A 90 -0.16 -4.43 29.84
CA LEU A 90 0.23 -3.16 29.22
C LEU A 90 0.09 -1.96 30.16
N VAL A 91 -0.86 -2.04 31.11
CA VAL A 91 -1.15 -0.97 32.08
C VAL A 91 -0.27 -1.04 33.34
N GLN A 92 0.45 -2.14 33.57
CA GLN A 92 1.40 -2.19 34.69
C GLN A 92 2.55 -1.20 34.45
N PRO A 93 2.74 -0.19 35.32
CA PRO A 93 3.88 0.69 35.21
C PRO A 93 5.15 -0.14 35.36
N ILE A 94 6.16 0.16 34.53
CA ILE A 94 7.54 -0.29 34.73
C ILE A 94 7.94 0.24 36.11
N GLY A 95 7.79 -0.59 37.14
CA GLY A 95 8.08 -0.23 38.51
C GLY A 95 9.54 0.16 38.61
N TYR A 96 9.79 1.41 39.00
CA TYR A 96 11.11 1.90 39.34
C TYR A 96 11.74 0.97 40.39
N ARG A 97 12.81 0.31 40.01
CA ARG A 97 13.69 -0.42 40.91
C ARG A 97 14.63 0.59 41.55
N THR A 98 14.23 1.19 42.67
CA THR A 98 15.15 1.91 43.55
C THR A 98 16.05 0.89 44.25
N ALA A 99 17.35 1.04 44.04
CA ALA A 99 18.40 0.64 44.96
C ALA A 99 19.40 1.80 45.01
#